data_AF-A0ABC9GWZ4-F1
#
_entry.id   AF-A0ABC9GWZ4-F1
#
_cell.length_a   1.000
_cell.length_b   1.000
_cell.length_c   1.000
_cell.angle_alpha   90.00
_cell.angle_beta   90.00
_cell.angle_gamma   90.00
#
_symmetry.space_group_name_H-M   'P 1'
#
loop_
_entity.id
_entity.type
_entity.pdbx_description
1 polymer ?
#
loop_
_entity_poly.entity_id
_entity_poly.type
_entity_poly.pdbx_seq_one_letter_code
_entity_poly.pdbx_strand_id
1 'polypeptide(L)'
;MEHSPRKSNFSAAAAVVVLLVILSAEMASVAAGTCRHLSGSFRGYCFRNDHCARTCRMESNDNIGGVCLDFISKCYCLTQCTSP
;
A
#
# COMPACT_ATOMS: atom_id res chain seq x y z
N MET A 1 52.94 -9.76 -7.52
CA MET A 1 52.35 -9.61 -6.18
C MET A 1 50.86 -9.39 -6.38
N GLU A 2 50.07 -10.41 -6.07
CA GLU A 2 48.63 -10.49 -6.33
C GLU A 2 47.86 -9.87 -5.16
N HIS A 3 46.92 -8.96 -5.43
CA HIS A 3 45.93 -8.52 -4.45
C HIS A 3 44.54 -8.76 -5.06
N SER A 4 44.02 -9.96 -4.78
CA SER A 4 42.64 -10.33 -5.07
C SER A 4 41.70 -9.45 -4.24
N PRO A 5 40.82 -8.64 -4.85
CA PRO A 5 39.80 -7.92 -4.09
C PRO A 5 38.69 -8.92 -3.77
N ARG A 6 38.64 -9.37 -2.52
CA ARG A 6 37.49 -10.12 -1.99
C ARG A 6 36.27 -9.20 -2.03
N LYS A 7 35.51 -9.21 -3.14
CA LYS A 7 34.20 -8.56 -3.27
C LYS A 7 33.27 -9.18 -2.23
N SER A 8 33.16 -8.51 -1.08
CA SER A 8 32.25 -8.86 -0.02
C SER A 8 30.81 -8.86 -0.55
N ASN A 9 30.15 -10.03 -0.49
CA ASN A 9 28.74 -10.28 -0.82
C ASN A 9 27.73 -9.50 0.05
N PHE A 10 28.16 -8.41 0.71
CA PHE A 10 27.35 -7.58 1.60
C PHE A 10 26.15 -6.95 0.87
N SER A 11 26.30 -6.68 -0.43
CA SER A 11 25.25 -6.08 -1.27
C SER A 11 24.08 -7.02 -1.55
N ALA A 12 24.35 -8.32 -1.78
CA ALA A 12 23.32 -9.28 -2.13
C ALA A 12 22.42 -9.62 -0.93
N ALA A 13 23.01 -9.82 0.25
CA ALA A 13 22.25 -10.09 1.46
C ALA A 13 21.34 -8.91 1.85
N ALA A 14 21.84 -7.67 1.75
CA ALA A 14 21.05 -6.47 2.00
C ALA A 14 19.89 -6.33 1.00
N ALA A 15 20.12 -6.59 -0.29
CA ALA A 15 19.07 -6.56 -1.31
C ALA A 15 17.98 -7.62 -1.05
N VAL A 16 18.37 -8.83 -0.63
CA VAL A 16 17.41 -9.89 -0.26
C VAL A 16 16.58 -9.49 0.96
N VAL A 17 17.19 -8.90 1.98
CA VAL A 17 16.47 -8.42 3.17
C VAL A 17 15.48 -7.32 2.80
N VAL A 18 15.86 -6.35 1.95
CA VAL A 18 14.95 -5.30 1.46
C VAL A 18 13.78 -5.90 0.67
N LEU A 19 14.05 -6.88 -0.21
CA LEU A 19 13.00 -7.57 -0.97
C LEU A 19 12.01 -8.29 -0.06
N LEU A 20 12.50 -8.98 0.98
CA LEU A 20 11.66 -9.67 1.97
C LEU A 20 10.80 -8.70 2.80
N VAL A 21 11.31 -7.51 3.12
CA VAL A 21 10.56 -6.46 3.82
C VAL A 21 9.44 -5.89 2.95
N ILE A 22 9.67 -5.71 1.64
CA ILE A 22 8.63 -5.22 0.71
C ILE A 22 7.49 -6.24 0.59
N LEU A 23 7.81 -7.55 0.58
CA LEU A 23 6.80 -8.61 0.43
C LEU A 23 5.93 -8.83 1.66
N SER A 24 6.36 -8.40 2.85
CA SER A 24 5.68 -8.67 4.13
C SER A 24 4.72 -7.55 4.57
N ALA A 25 4.59 -6.47 3.80
CA ALA A 25 3.82 -5.28 4.18
C ALA A 25 2.29 -5.40 4.06
N GLU A 26 1.76 -6.59 3.76
CA GLU A 26 0.34 -6.78 3.42
C GLU A 26 -0.44 -7.44 4.58
N MET A 27 -0.54 -6.77 5.72
CA MET A 27 -1.47 -7.14 6.80
C MET A 27 -2.35 -5.94 7.15
N ALA A 28 -3.30 -5.64 6.27
CA ALA A 28 -4.35 -4.67 6.57
C ALA A 28 -5.34 -5.31 7.55
N SER A 29 -5.33 -4.84 8.79
CA SER A 29 -6.37 -5.11 9.77
C SER A 29 -7.71 -4.65 9.20
N VAL A 30 -8.62 -5.59 8.94
CA VAL A 30 -9.97 -5.27 8.49
C VAL A 30 -10.77 -4.92 9.73
N ALA A 31 -11.09 -3.63 9.92
CA ALA A 31 -12.07 -3.24 10.91
C ALA A 31 -13.40 -3.94 10.58
N ALA A 32 -13.87 -4.80 11.49
CA ALA A 32 -15.04 -5.64 11.27
C ALA A 32 -16.23 -4.80 10.76
N GLY A 33 -16.64 -5.03 9.52
CA GLY A 33 -17.75 -4.33 8.86
C GLY A 33 -17.37 -3.34 7.77
N THR A 34 -16.08 -3.03 7.59
CA THR A 34 -15.62 -2.08 6.56
C THR A 34 -14.97 -2.82 5.38
N CYS A 35 -15.51 -2.63 4.19
CA CYS A 35 -14.98 -3.16 2.95
C CYS A 35 -14.14 -2.09 2.25
N ARG A 36 -13.18 -2.50 1.43
CA ARG A 36 -12.38 -1.56 0.63
C ARG A 36 -12.33 -1.95 -0.84
N HIS A 37 -12.33 -0.97 -1.72
CA HIS A 37 -12.09 -1.15 -3.16
C HIS A 37 -11.12 -0.09 -3.67
N LEU A 38 -10.41 -0.37 -4.77
CA LEU A 38 -9.50 0.60 -5.36
C LEU A 38 -10.30 1.80 -5.91
N SER A 39 -9.82 3.01 -5.67
CA SER A 39 -10.40 4.23 -6.26
C SER A 39 -10.21 4.22 -7.79
N GLY A 40 -11.28 4.56 -8.52
CA GLY A 40 -11.24 4.64 -9.99
C GLY A 40 -10.75 5.98 -10.53
N SER A 41 -10.78 7.03 -9.71
CA SER A 41 -10.50 8.41 -10.11
C SER A 41 -9.28 9.03 -9.42
N PHE A 42 -8.76 8.44 -8.34
CA PHE A 42 -7.56 8.93 -7.68
C PHE A 42 -6.33 8.73 -8.56
N ARG A 43 -5.52 9.79 -8.72
CA ARG A 43 -4.33 9.79 -9.57
C ARG A 43 -3.07 10.00 -8.74
N GLY A 44 -2.02 9.26 -9.10
CA GLY A 44 -0.71 9.35 -8.46
C GLY A 44 -0.63 8.62 -7.12
N TYR A 45 0.42 8.95 -6.36
CA TYR A 45 0.71 8.34 -5.07
C TYR A 45 -0.17 8.93 -3.96
N CYS A 46 -0.72 8.06 -3.13
CA CYS A 46 -1.56 8.42 -2.00
C CYS A 46 -0.69 8.64 -0.76
N PHE A 47 -0.39 9.90 -0.43
CA PHE A 47 0.36 10.22 0.79
C PHE A 47 -0.51 10.71 1.94
N ARG A 48 -1.76 11.06 1.66
CA ARG A 48 -2.67 11.65 2.64
C ARG A 48 -4.07 11.05 2.53
N ASN A 49 -4.51 10.39 3.60
CA ASN A 49 -5.82 9.73 3.66
C ASN A 49 -6.98 10.71 3.44
N ASP A 50 -6.86 11.98 3.84
CA ASP A 50 -7.91 12.97 3.64
C ASP A 50 -8.15 13.30 2.16
N HIS A 51 -7.09 13.32 1.34
CA HIS A 51 -7.21 13.52 -0.09
C HIS A 51 -7.90 12.33 -0.75
N CYS A 52 -7.49 11.12 -0.39
CA CYS A 52 -8.12 9.89 -0.84
C CYS A 52 -9.60 9.81 -0.45
N ALA A 53 -9.93 10.10 0.82
CA ALA A 53 -11.31 10.11 1.31
C ALA A 53 -12.19 11.14 0.59
N ARG A 54 -11.66 12.33 0.26
CA ARG A 54 -12.39 13.31 -0.55
C ARG A 54 -12.68 12.78 -1.96
N THR A 55 -11.69 12.20 -2.63
CA THR A 55 -11.87 11.59 -3.95
C THR A 55 -12.91 10.47 -3.91
N CYS A 56 -12.81 9.55 -2.95
CA CYS A 56 -13.75 8.44 -2.79
C CYS A 56 -15.19 8.91 -2.59
N ARG A 57 -15.41 9.96 -1.80
CA ARG A 57 -16.75 10.55 -1.63
C ARG A 57 -17.31 11.20 -2.90
N MET A 58 -16.46 11.61 -3.84
CA MET A 58 -16.91 12.08 -5.15
C MET A 58 -17.21 10.94 -6.13
N GLU A 59 -16.66 9.75 -5.92
CA GLU A 59 -16.93 8.58 -6.76
C GLU A 59 -18.29 7.95 -6.47
N SER A 60 -18.71 7.91 -5.21
CA SER A 60 -20.00 7.38 -4.78
C SER A 60 -20.38 7.89 -3.40
N ASN A 61 -21.69 8.05 -3.17
CA ASN A 61 -22.24 8.36 -1.85
C ASN A 61 -22.14 7.18 -0.87
N ASP A 62 -21.96 5.95 -1.38
CA ASP A 62 -21.80 4.74 -0.56
C ASP A 62 -20.40 4.65 0.07
N ASN A 63 -19.46 5.47 -0.41
CA ASN A 63 -18.11 5.54 0.12
C ASN A 63 -18.09 6.37 1.42
N ILE A 64 -17.83 5.70 2.53
CA ILE A 64 -17.78 6.30 3.87
C ILE A 64 -16.40 6.89 4.20
N GLY A 65 -15.36 6.54 3.44
CA GLY A 65 -14.02 7.05 3.63
C GLY A 65 -13.02 6.65 2.55
N GLY A 66 -11.74 6.85 2.84
CA GLY A 66 -10.65 6.44 1.98
C GLY A 66 -9.32 6.39 2.74
N VAL A 67 -8.46 5.46 2.35
CA VAL A 67 -7.18 5.21 3.00
C VAL A 67 -6.09 4.94 1.97
N CYS A 68 -4.90 5.46 2.21
CA CYS A 68 -3.70 5.15 1.47
C CYS A 68 -3.09 3.85 2.01
N LEU A 69 -3.01 2.80 1.19
CA LEU A 69 -2.44 1.50 1.56
C LEU A 69 -1.49 0.98 0.46
N ASP A 70 -0.76 -0.07 0.78
CA ASP A 70 0.26 -0.74 -0.06
C ASP A 70 1.59 0.04 -0.18
N PHE A 71 2.62 -0.66 -0.68
CA PHE A 71 3.96 -0.11 -0.91
C PHE A 71 4.00 1.07 -1.90
N ILE A 72 3.14 1.06 -2.91
CA ILE A 72 2.98 2.18 -3.88
C ILE A 72 2.00 3.22 -3.31
N SER A 73 1.46 3.01 -2.11
CA SER A 73 0.46 3.86 -1.46
C SER A 73 -0.68 4.19 -2.44
N LYS A 74 -1.47 3.18 -2.82
CA LYS A 74 -2.67 3.38 -3.62
C LYS A 74 -3.82 3.87 -2.74
N CYS A 75 -4.76 4.59 -3.34
CA CYS A 75 -5.97 5.03 -2.66
C CYS A 75 -7.05 3.95 -2.73
N TYR A 76 -7.50 3.49 -1.57
CA TYR A 76 -8.63 2.58 -1.42
C TYR A 76 -9.81 3.32 -0.79
N CYS A 77 -10.97 3.23 -1.44
CA CYS A 77 -12.23 3.72 -0.91
C CYS A 77 -12.80 2.72 0.08
N LEU A 78 -13.39 3.22 1.15
CA LEU A 78 -13.99 2.43 2.21
C LEU A 78 -15.51 2.48 2.08
N THR A 79 -16.15 1.32 2.12
CA THR A 79 -17.60 1.15 2.11
C THR A 79 -18.04 0.31 3.31
N GLN A 80 -19.31 0.39 3.68
CA GLN A 80 -19.87 -0.62 4.57
C GLN A 80 -19.94 -1.94 3.79
N CYS A 81 -19.43 -3.02 4.37
CA CYS A 81 -19.68 -4.34 3.81
C CYS A 81 -21.18 -4.62 3.94
N THR A 82 -21.91 -4.64 2.84
CA THR A 82 -23.16 -5.41 2.80
C THR A 82 -22.76 -6.86 2.94
N SER A 83 -23.14 -7.48 4.07
CA SER A 83 -23.13 -8.94 4.18
C SER A 83 -23.87 -9.52 2.96
N PRO A 84 -23.41 -10.66 2.41
CA PRO A 84 -23.97 -11.25 1.18
C PRO A 84 -25.48 -11.51 1.27
#